data_AF-A0AAV7UDY3-F1
#
_entry.id   AF-A0AAV7UDY3-F1
#
_cell.length_a   1.000
_cell.length_b   1.000
_cell.length_c   1.000
_cell.angle_alpha   90.00
_cell.angle_beta   90.00
_cell.angle_gamma   90.00
#
_symmetry.space_group_name_H-M   'P 1'
#
loop_
_entity.id
_entity.type
_entity.pdbx_description
1 polymer ?
#
loop_
_entity_poly.entity_id
_entity_poly.type
_entity_poly.pdbx_seq_one_letter_code
_entity_poly.pdbx_strand_id
1 'polypeptide(L)'
;MGSLETQMTTYRDRDQDLLYLRSKLTDLEDRSRRDNICLLGIPEHEEGTDMQAFLGSVLPKLTSLDFDSPLEFQRAHRVGPKRSDTSLRPRLIIACLLRHNHARQILQTARKQGPFRIGQHDIRITADYS
;
A
#
# COMPACT_ATOMS: atom_id res chain seq x y z
N MET A 1 -42.65 -3.29 32.70
CA MET A 1 -41.34 -2.62 32.77
C MET A 1 -40.21 -3.42 32.10
N GLY A 2 -40.22 -4.75 32.05
CA GLY A 2 -39.04 -5.53 31.56
C GLY A 2 -38.75 -5.56 30.06
N SER A 3 -39.72 -5.42 29.15
CA SER A 3 -39.49 -5.73 27.72
C SER A 3 -38.65 -4.68 26.97
N LEU A 4 -38.84 -3.39 27.27
CA LEU A 4 -38.13 -2.29 26.60
C LEU A 4 -36.70 -2.14 27.11
N GLU A 5 -36.49 -2.35 28.42
CA GLU A 5 -35.17 -2.29 29.05
C GLU A 5 -34.28 -3.42 28.54
N THR A 6 -34.80 -4.66 28.48
CA THR A 6 -34.10 -5.79 27.87
C THR A 6 -33.74 -5.48 26.41
N GLN A 7 -34.67 -4.95 25.64
CA GLN A 7 -34.42 -4.60 24.24
C GLN A 7 -33.33 -3.52 24.09
N MET A 8 -33.34 -2.49 24.93
CA MET A 8 -32.29 -1.45 24.95
C MET A 8 -30.92 -2.00 25.36
N THR A 9 -30.85 -2.92 26.32
CA THR A 9 -29.59 -3.58 26.69
C THR A 9 -29.04 -4.41 25.53
N THR A 10 -29.89 -5.21 24.87
CA THR A 10 -29.49 -6.00 23.71
C THR A 10 -28.99 -5.14 22.54
N TYR A 11 -29.61 -3.98 22.28
CA TYR A 11 -29.10 -3.07 21.25
C TYR A 11 -27.72 -2.50 21.60
N ARG A 12 -27.49 -2.12 22.86
CA ARG A 12 -26.19 -1.63 23.31
C ARG A 12 -25.10 -2.70 23.18
N ASP A 13 -25.40 -3.92 23.61
CA ASP A 13 -24.45 -5.04 23.51
C ASP A 13 -24.10 -5.32 22.04
N ARG A 14 -25.10 -5.30 21.14
CA ARG A 14 -24.89 -5.45 19.70
C ARG A 14 -24.05 -4.32 19.10
N ASP A 15 -24.31 -3.07 19.50
CA ASP A 15 -23.52 -1.93 19.03
C ASP A 15 -22.07 -2.03 19.50
N GLN A 16 -21.86 -2.49 20.74
CA GLN A 16 -20.53 -2.75 21.27
C GLN A 16 -19.81 -3.87 20.51
N ASP A 17 -20.51 -4.97 20.20
CA ASP A 17 -19.98 -6.06 19.40
C ASP A 17 -19.65 -5.61 17.97
N LEU A 18 -20.50 -4.78 17.35
CA LEU A 18 -20.25 -4.22 16.03
C LEU A 18 -19.00 -3.32 16.02
N LEU A 19 -18.83 -2.48 17.03
CA LEU A 19 -17.63 -1.65 17.18
C LEU A 19 -16.38 -2.51 17.36
N TYR A 20 -16.45 -3.54 18.21
CA TYR A 20 -15.35 -4.47 18.44
C TYR A 20 -14.96 -5.21 17.15
N LEU A 21 -15.94 -5.77 16.43
CA LEU A 21 -15.71 -6.49 15.19
C LEU A 21 -15.15 -5.59 14.09
N ARG A 22 -15.66 -4.36 13.96
CA ARG A 22 -15.12 -3.38 13.01
C ARG A 22 -13.66 -3.05 13.31
N SER A 23 -13.33 -2.79 14.57
CA SER A 23 -11.94 -2.52 14.97
C SER A 23 -11.02 -3.71 14.65
N LYS A 24 -11.49 -4.93 14.91
CA LYS A 24 -10.74 -6.15 14.60
C LYS A 24 -10.55 -6.36 13.10
N LEU A 25 -11.57 -6.05 12.28
CA LEU A 25 -11.47 -6.12 10.83
C LEU A 25 -10.45 -5.11 10.30
N THR A 26 -10.51 -3.85 10.73
CA THR A 26 -9.54 -2.82 10.32
C THR A 26 -8.10 -3.22 10.68
N ASP A 27 -7.86 -3.72 11.89
CA ASP A 27 -6.50 -4.19 12.27
C ASP A 27 -6.04 -5.38 11.42
N LEU A 28 -6.93 -6.31 11.08
CA LEU A 28 -6.60 -7.44 10.20
C LEU A 28 -6.30 -6.99 8.77
N GLU A 29 -7.09 -6.07 8.22
CA GLU A 29 -6.87 -5.53 6.88
C GLU A 29 -5.55 -4.75 6.82
N ASP A 30 -5.28 -3.89 7.81
CA ASP A 30 -4.02 -3.16 7.90
C ASP A 30 -2.84 -4.12 8.04
N ARG A 31 -2.93 -5.14 8.91
CA ARG A 31 -1.89 -6.18 9.03
C ARG A 31 -1.61 -6.87 7.71
N SER A 32 -2.66 -7.21 6.96
CA SER A 32 -2.52 -7.86 5.65
C SER A 32 -1.87 -6.96 4.60
N ARG A 33 -1.89 -5.63 4.79
CA ARG A 33 -1.33 -4.65 3.84
C ARG A 33 -0.03 -4.00 4.32
N ARG A 34 0.48 -4.33 5.50
CA ARG A 34 1.71 -3.72 6.07
C ARG A 34 2.94 -3.83 5.20
N ASP A 35 3.01 -4.88 4.37
CA ASP A 35 4.13 -5.12 3.47
C ASP A 35 3.89 -4.54 2.06
N ASN A 36 2.71 -3.97 1.82
CA ASN A 36 2.39 -3.29 0.58
C ASN A 36 2.93 -1.85 0.59
N ILE A 37 3.53 -1.47 -0.52
CA ILE A 37 3.84 -0.07 -0.86
C ILE A 37 3.05 0.35 -2.10
N CYS A 38 2.62 1.61 -2.07
CA CYS A 38 1.88 2.28 -3.13
C CYS A 38 2.82 3.25 -3.86
N LEU A 39 3.09 3.02 -5.14
CA LEU A 39 3.91 3.92 -5.97
C LEU A 39 3.02 4.71 -6.93
N LEU A 40 3.07 6.03 -6.81
CA LEU A 40 2.32 6.98 -7.63
C LEU A 40 3.27 7.73 -8.56
N GLY A 41 2.82 7.99 -9.79
CA GLY A 41 3.53 8.87 -10.73
C GLY A 41 4.49 8.17 -11.69
N ILE A 42 4.68 6.85 -11.56
CA ILE A 42 5.50 6.07 -12.50
C ILE A 42 4.75 6.02 -13.84
N PRO A 43 5.32 6.52 -14.96
CA PRO A 43 4.66 6.51 -16.26
C PRO A 43 4.25 5.10 -16.68
N GLU A 44 3.14 4.97 -17.40
CA GLU A 44 2.71 3.65 -17.92
C GLU A 44 3.77 3.10 -18.88
N HIS A 45 3.96 1.78 -18.85
CA HIS A 45 4.88 1.03 -19.71
C HIS A 45 6.38 1.16 -19.41
N GLU A 46 6.80 2.01 -18.47
CA GLU A 46 8.21 2.04 -18.04
C GLU A 46 8.64 0.75 -17.36
N GLU A 47 7.71 0.04 -16.73
CA GLU A 47 7.95 -1.27 -16.11
C GLU A 47 8.37 -2.37 -17.09
N GLY A 48 8.12 -2.19 -18.40
CA GLY A 48 8.30 -3.24 -19.39
C GLY A 48 7.41 -4.46 -19.13
N THR A 49 7.98 -5.66 -19.28
CA THR A 49 7.26 -6.93 -19.13
C THR A 49 7.28 -7.48 -17.70
N ASP A 50 8.22 -7.04 -16.85
CA ASP A 50 8.41 -7.53 -15.49
C ASP A 50 8.48 -6.38 -14.48
N MET A 51 7.35 -6.19 -13.79
CA MET A 51 7.21 -5.16 -12.78
C MET A 51 8.09 -5.38 -11.55
N GLN A 52 8.36 -6.64 -11.16
CA GLN A 52 9.17 -6.93 -9.99
C GLN A 52 10.65 -6.62 -10.27
N ALA A 53 11.15 -7.03 -11.44
CA ALA A 53 12.51 -6.70 -11.87
C ALA A 53 12.71 -5.18 -12.01
N PHE A 54 11.74 -4.48 -12.60
CA PHE A 54 11.76 -3.02 -12.69
C PHE A 54 11.86 -2.37 -11.31
N LEU A 55 10.94 -2.70 -10.40
CA LEU A 55 10.93 -2.13 -9.04
C LEU A 55 12.18 -2.48 -8.24
N GLY A 56 12.70 -3.70 -8.38
CA GLY A 56 13.93 -4.15 -7.75
C GLY A 56 15.15 -3.31 -8.19
N SER A 57 15.15 -2.81 -9.42
CA SER A 57 16.21 -1.94 -9.94
C SER A 57 16.01 -0.46 -9.60
N VAL A 58 14.76 0.00 -9.51
CA VAL A 58 14.41 1.43 -9.38
C VAL A 58 14.34 1.87 -7.93
N LEU A 59 13.76 1.06 -7.03
CA LEU A 59 13.57 1.44 -5.63
C LEU A 59 14.88 1.73 -4.89
N PRO A 60 15.95 0.92 -5.02
CA PRO A 60 17.24 1.25 -4.38
C PRO A 60 17.81 2.57 -4.89
N LYS A 61 17.71 2.84 -6.20
CA LYS A 61 18.19 4.09 -6.81
C LYS A 61 17.40 5.31 -6.33
N LEU A 62 16.07 5.21 -6.28
CA LEU A 62 15.21 6.31 -5.84
C LEU A 62 15.41 6.64 -4.36
N THR A 63 15.49 5.62 -3.52
CA THR A 63 15.56 5.79 -2.07
C THR A 63 16.99 5.96 -1.57
N SER A 64 17.99 5.74 -2.42
CA SER A 64 19.41 5.68 -2.04
C SER A 64 19.66 4.74 -0.85
N LEU A 65 18.84 3.70 -0.75
CA LEU A 65 18.96 2.68 0.29
C LEU A 65 19.87 1.56 -0.20
N ASP A 66 20.77 1.15 0.67
CA ASP A 66 21.54 -0.09 0.51
C ASP A 66 20.83 -1.19 1.30
N PHE A 67 20.28 -2.17 0.59
CA PHE A 67 19.55 -3.27 1.20
C PHE A 67 20.50 -4.43 1.48
N ASP A 68 20.27 -5.13 2.59
CA ASP A 68 21.03 -6.31 3.00
C ASP A 68 20.91 -7.51 2.03
N SER A 69 19.94 -7.45 1.12
CA SER A 69 19.57 -8.48 0.17
C SER A 69 18.74 -7.87 -0.97
N PRO A 70 18.65 -8.52 -2.14
CA PRO A 70 17.82 -8.06 -3.23
C PRO A 70 16.37 -7.82 -2.80
N LEU A 71 15.68 -6.85 -3.38
CA LEU A 71 14.25 -6.68 -3.11
C LEU A 71 13.47 -7.85 -3.71
N GLU A 72 12.75 -8.59 -2.86
CA GLU A 72 11.88 -9.69 -3.25
C GLU A 72 10.42 -9.27 -3.08
N PHE A 73 9.57 -9.64 -4.03
CA PHE A 73 8.17 -9.24 -4.06
C PHE A 73 7.27 -10.48 -4.11
N GLN A 74 6.23 -10.49 -3.29
CA GLN A 74 5.15 -11.48 -3.43
C GLN A 74 4.29 -11.18 -4.65
N ARG A 75 4.02 -9.88 -4.89
CA ARG A 75 3.23 -9.39 -6.01
C ARG A 75 3.57 -7.94 -6.31
N ALA A 76 3.48 -7.54 -7.57
CA ALA A 76 3.57 -6.14 -7.98
C ALA A 76 2.69 -5.93 -9.23
N HIS A 77 1.78 -4.96 -9.18
CA HIS A 77 0.82 -4.72 -10.26
C HIS A 77 0.24 -3.31 -10.24
N ARG A 78 -0.27 -2.86 -11.39
CA ARG A 78 -1.05 -1.63 -11.53
C ARG A 78 -2.50 -1.86 -11.06
N VAL A 79 -3.07 -0.87 -10.38
CA VAL A 79 -4.47 -0.89 -9.91
C VAL A 79 -5.38 -0.17 -10.90
N GLY A 80 -6.52 -0.78 -11.21
CA GLY A 80 -7.56 -0.20 -12.07
C GLY A 80 -7.45 -0.59 -13.55
N PRO A 81 -8.44 -0.17 -14.37
CA PRO A 81 -8.53 -0.57 -15.77
C PRO A 81 -7.32 -0.10 -16.57
N LYS A 82 -6.87 -0.92 -17.54
CA LYS A 82 -5.77 -0.54 -18.44
C LYS A 82 -6.10 0.79 -19.12
N ARG A 83 -5.12 1.69 -19.16
CA ARG A 83 -5.25 2.97 -19.85
C ARG A 83 -4.62 2.84 -21.24
N SER A 84 -5.36 3.25 -22.26
CA SER A 84 -4.85 3.36 -23.63
C SER A 84 -4.16 4.70 -23.88
N ASP A 85 -4.53 5.72 -23.11
CA ASP A 85 -4.01 7.08 -23.23
C ASP A 85 -2.98 7.35 -22.14
N THR A 86 -1.73 7.56 -22.56
CA THR A 86 -0.57 7.84 -21.71
C THR A 86 -0.52 9.30 -21.24
N SER A 87 -1.37 10.18 -21.78
CA SER A 87 -1.51 11.57 -21.29
C SER A 87 -2.28 11.65 -19.97
N LEU A 88 -3.07 10.62 -19.66
CA LEU A 88 -3.80 10.54 -18.39
C LEU A 88 -2.86 10.20 -17.23
N ARG A 89 -3.23 10.63 -16.02
CA ARG A 89 -2.46 10.37 -14.78
C ARG A 89 -2.07 8.88 -14.65
N PRO A 90 -0.79 8.49 -14.53
CA PRO A 90 -0.42 7.08 -14.47
C PRO A 90 -1.10 6.32 -13.32
N ARG A 91 -1.41 5.04 -13.53
CA ARG A 91 -2.07 4.22 -12.50
C ARG A 91 -1.13 3.97 -11.32
N LEU A 92 -1.73 3.86 -10.14
CA LEU A 92 -1.04 3.42 -8.93
C LEU A 92 -0.48 2.01 -9.15
N ILE A 93 0.77 1.79 -8.71
CA ILE A 93 1.32 0.45 -8.55
C ILE A 93 1.22 0.07 -7.07
N ILE A 94 0.70 -1.13 -6.80
CA ILE A 94 0.80 -1.77 -5.48
C ILE A 94 1.83 -2.90 -5.59
N ALA A 95 2.85 -2.83 -4.74
CA ALA A 95 3.88 -3.86 -4.62
C ALA A 95 3.92 -4.38 -3.17
N CYS A 96 3.75 -5.69 -3.00
CA CYS A 96 3.90 -6.37 -1.72
C CYS A 96 5.31 -6.94 -1.61
N LEU A 97 6.11 -6.42 -0.67
CA LEU A 97 7.44 -6.96 -0.41
C LEU A 97 7.36 -8.25 0.37
N LEU A 98 8.30 -9.16 0.11
CA LEU A 98 8.42 -10.40 0.85
C LEU A 98 8.95 -10.17 2.27
N ARG A 99 9.77 -9.13 2.45
CA ARG A 99 10.39 -8.76 3.73
C ARG A 99 9.78 -7.48 4.29
N HIS A 100 9.14 -7.58 5.45
CA HIS A 100 8.58 -6.44 6.18
C HIS A 100 9.59 -5.31 6.43
N ASN A 101 10.84 -5.66 6.75
CA ASN A 101 11.88 -4.67 7.02
C ASN A 101 12.19 -3.80 5.81
N HIS A 102 12.20 -4.37 4.60
CA HIS A 102 12.43 -3.62 3.36
C HIS A 102 11.28 -2.64 3.08
N ALA A 103 10.03 -3.09 3.22
CA ALA A 103 8.85 -2.22 3.08
C ALA A 103 8.93 -1.04 4.07
N ARG A 104 9.25 -1.34 5.33
CA ARG A 104 9.39 -0.33 6.39
C ARG A 104 10.50 0.68 6.09
N GLN A 105 11.67 0.24 5.66
CA GLN A 105 12.79 1.12 5.29
C GLN A 105 12.40 2.05 4.14
N ILE A 106 11.82 1.49 3.06
CA ILE A 106 11.35 2.26 1.91
C ILE A 106 10.34 3.33 2.34
N LEU A 107 9.33 2.95 3.12
CA LEU A 107 8.28 3.87 3.60
C LEU A 107 8.84 4.95 4.53
N GLN A 108 9.78 4.61 5.40
CA GLN A 108 10.43 5.58 6.27
C GLN A 108 11.24 6.59 5.46
N THR A 109 12.01 6.13 4.48
CA THR A 109 12.79 6.99 3.59
C THR A 109 11.88 7.87 2.73
N ALA A 110 10.79 7.31 2.19
CA ALA A 110 9.80 8.05 1.42
C ALA A 110 9.18 9.21 2.21
N ARG A 111 8.89 9.01 3.50
CA ARG A 111 8.38 10.08 4.37
C ARG A 111 9.40 11.17 4.66
N LYS A 112 10.69 10.82 4.71
CA LYS A 112 11.77 11.75 5.06
C LYS A 112 12.30 12.54 3.86
N GLN A 113 12.39 11.89 2.71
CA GLN A 113 13.12 12.38 1.54
C GLN A 113 12.25 12.52 0.29
N GLY A 114 11.04 11.97 0.30
CA GLY A 114 10.12 12.11 -0.82
C GLY A 114 9.59 13.55 -0.97
N PRO A 115 9.04 13.91 -2.14
CA PRO A 115 8.86 13.08 -3.34
C PRO A 115 10.18 12.79 -4.08
N PHE A 116 10.23 11.68 -4.81
CA PHE A 116 11.36 11.28 -5.64
C PHE A 116 11.14 11.66 -7.11
N ARG A 117 12.12 11.43 -7.99
CA ARG A 117 12.01 11.69 -9.42
C ARG A 117 12.52 10.56 -10.30
N ILE A 118 11.78 10.25 -11.36
CA ILE A 118 12.23 9.45 -12.50
C ILE A 118 12.07 10.33 -13.75
N GLY A 119 13.18 10.68 -14.40
CA GLY A 119 13.13 11.63 -15.53
C GLY A 119 12.48 12.96 -15.11
N GLN A 120 11.36 13.29 -15.74
CA GLN A 120 10.57 14.50 -15.44
C GLN A 120 9.35 14.24 -14.54
N HIS A 121 9.21 13.01 -14.00
CA HIS A 121 8.04 12.58 -13.26
C HIS A 121 8.31 12.53 -11.76
N ASP A 122 7.45 13.20 -10.99
CA ASP A 122 7.47 13.14 -9.53
C ASP A 122 6.85 11.83 -9.05
N ILE A 123 7.62 11.07 -8.29
CA ILE A 123 7.23 9.77 -7.74
C ILE A 123 6.94 9.90 -6.25
N ARG A 124 5.78 9.40 -5.82
CA ARG A 124 5.44 9.29 -4.39
C ARG A 124 5.31 7.84 -4.01
N ILE A 125 5.85 7.50 -2.84
CA ILE A 125 5.72 6.18 -2.25
C ILE A 125 4.95 6.33 -0.93
N THR A 126 3.86 5.60 -0.78
CA THR A 126 3.01 5.63 0.42
C THR A 126 2.74 4.22 0.91
N ALA A 127 2.28 4.10 2.16
CA ALA A 127 1.75 2.83 2.65
C ALA A 127 0.36 2.57 2.04
N ASP A 128 -0.02 1.30 1.97
CA ASP A 128 -1.37 0.85 1.61
C ASP A 128 -2.16 0.60 2.89
N TYR A 129 -3.03 1.55 3.24
CA TYR A 129 -3.92 1.43 4.39
C TYR A 129 -5.34 1.12 3.94
N SER A 130 -6.12 0.55 4.85
CA SER A 130 -7.53 0.18 4.64
C SER A 130 -8.45 1.40 4.64
#